data_AF-A0A8H7F044-F1
#
_entry.id   AF-A0A8H7F044-F1
#
_cell.length_a   1.000
_cell.length_b   1.000
_cell.length_c   1.000
_cell.angle_alpha   90.00
_cell.angle_beta   90.00
_cell.angle_gamma   90.00
#
_symmetry.space_group_name_H-M   'P 1'
#
loop_
_entity.id
_entity.type
_entity.pdbx_description
1 polymer ?
#
loop_
_entity_poly.entity_id
_entity_poly.type
_entity_poly.pdbx_seq_one_letter_code
_entity_poly.pdbx_strand_id
1 'polypeptide(L)'
;MTFKPHGTYVIHNIIDPRPVKGNGPERPFTLVKDSNSGQTKWIITHHGDNEQYHIRNASTDCYAHLKEMVSRAVIESHSPLTRWKIKVISPVMYRIYDPVTQLFWTSHPESNEIYLEPFSPGSDQWWAISSDRQATAVN
;
A
#
# COMPACT_ATOMS: atom_id res chain seq x y z
N MET A 1 -10.63 -13.88 -2.98
CA MET A 1 -11.72 -13.00 -3.47
C MET A 1 -11.08 -11.96 -4.36
N THR A 2 -11.68 -11.60 -5.50
CA THR A 2 -11.16 -10.52 -6.34
C THR A 2 -11.34 -9.18 -5.63
N PHE A 3 -10.30 -8.34 -5.63
CA PHE A 3 -10.32 -6.99 -5.08
C PHE A 3 -11.51 -6.21 -5.66
N LYS A 4 -12.33 -5.59 -4.81
CA LYS A 4 -13.42 -4.71 -5.25
C LYS A 4 -12.99 -3.26 -5.02
N PRO A 5 -12.99 -2.40 -6.02
CA PRO A 5 -12.71 -0.98 -5.78
C PRO A 5 -13.79 -0.37 -4.89
N HIS A 6 -13.41 0.62 -4.06
CA HIS A 6 -14.26 1.36 -3.11
C HIS A 6 -14.55 0.64 -1.78
N GLY A 7 -13.51 0.08 -1.15
CA GLY A 7 -13.59 -0.50 0.19
C GLY A 7 -12.49 0.00 1.11
N THR A 8 -12.65 -0.30 2.40
CA THR A 8 -11.61 -0.14 3.42
C THR A 8 -10.84 -1.44 3.60
N TYR A 9 -9.53 -1.36 3.49
CA TYR A 9 -8.62 -2.48 3.44
C TYR A 9 -7.46 -2.32 4.42
N VAL A 10 -6.86 -3.45 4.78
CA VAL A 10 -5.53 -3.51 5.38
C VAL A 10 -4.59 -4.16 4.36
N ILE A 11 -3.44 -3.53 4.15
CA ILE A 11 -2.38 -3.99 3.23
C ILE A 11 -1.29 -4.63 4.08
N HIS A 12 -1.00 -5.92 3.85
CA HIS A 12 0.06 -6.67 4.54
C HIS A 12 1.13 -7.06 3.54
N ASN A 13 2.38 -7.09 3.98
CA ASN A 13 3.42 -7.78 3.22
C ASN A 13 3.23 -9.30 3.39
N ILE A 14 3.43 -10.09 2.34
CA ILE A 14 3.20 -11.55 2.40
C ILE A 14 4.38 -12.28 3.07
N ILE A 15 5.61 -11.78 2.90
CA ILE A 15 6.80 -12.36 3.54
C ILE A 15 6.88 -11.93 4.99
N ASP A 16 6.68 -10.63 5.24
CA ASP A 16 6.59 -10.06 6.57
C ASP A 16 5.13 -9.66 6.86
N PRO A 17 4.32 -10.48 7.55
CA PRO A 17 2.86 -10.31 7.65
C PRO A 17 2.40 -9.06 8.42
N ARG A 18 3.29 -8.10 8.70
CA ARG A 18 2.97 -6.81 9.28
C ARG A 18 2.16 -5.92 8.33
N PRO A 19 1.14 -5.20 8.82
CA PRO A 19 0.41 -4.21 8.04
C PRO A 19 1.22 -2.95 7.72
N VAL A 20 0.92 -2.35 6.58
CA VAL A 20 1.39 -1.02 6.18
C VAL A 20 0.63 0.06 6.94
N LYS A 21 1.36 0.94 7.61
CA LYS A 21 0.83 2.08 8.36
C LYS A 21 1.26 3.41 7.73
N GLY A 22 0.31 4.35 7.63
CA GLY A 22 0.59 5.76 7.37
C GLY A 22 1.07 6.48 8.64
N ASN A 23 2.13 7.29 8.52
CA ASN A 23 2.79 7.94 9.67
C ASN A 23 2.53 9.45 9.78
N GLY A 24 1.60 9.98 8.99
CA GLY A 24 1.27 11.39 8.84
C GLY A 24 1.90 12.00 7.57
N PRO A 25 1.46 13.22 7.18
CA PRO A 25 1.91 13.89 5.97
C PRO A 25 3.45 13.99 5.88
N GLU A 26 3.97 13.79 4.67
CA GLU A 26 5.39 13.85 4.31
C GLU A 26 6.29 12.81 4.98
N ARG A 27 5.71 11.86 5.74
CA ARG A 27 6.42 10.77 6.40
C ARG A 27 6.26 9.44 5.64
N PRO A 28 7.32 8.62 5.56
CA PRO A 28 7.26 7.30 4.95
C PRO A 28 6.24 6.40 5.62
N PHE A 29 5.62 5.54 4.83
CA PHE A 29 4.85 4.41 5.34
C PHE A 29 5.80 3.40 5.98
N THR A 30 5.32 2.65 6.95
CA THR A 30 6.12 1.60 7.61
C THR A 30 5.33 0.34 7.88
N LEU A 31 6.00 -0.81 7.94
CA LEU A 31 5.43 -2.04 8.49
C LEU A 31 5.39 -1.98 10.02
N VAL A 32 4.21 -2.21 10.61
CA VAL A 32 4.00 -2.19 12.07
C VAL A 32 3.37 -3.49 12.56
N LYS A 33 3.43 -3.75 13.86
CA LYS A 33 2.84 -4.98 14.44
C LYS A 33 1.33 -4.88 14.69
N ASP A 34 0.81 -3.66 14.85
CA ASP A 34 -0.58 -3.42 15.23
C ASP A 34 -1.43 -3.08 14.00
N SER A 35 -2.40 -3.93 13.68
CA SER A 35 -3.37 -3.74 12.59
C SER A 35 -4.61 -2.96 13.01
N ASN A 36 -4.82 -2.69 14.31
CA ASN A 36 -6.03 -2.05 14.82
C ASN A 36 -6.01 -0.53 14.81
N SER A 37 -4.90 0.08 14.40
CA SER A 37 -4.80 1.52 14.23
C SER A 37 -5.68 2.00 13.06
N GLY A 38 -6.34 3.16 13.19
CA GLY A 38 -6.97 3.79 12.03
C GLY A 38 -5.98 4.08 10.89
N GLN A 39 -4.69 4.21 11.23
CA GLN A 39 -3.60 4.51 10.31
C GLN A 39 -3.14 3.30 9.46
N THR A 40 -3.58 2.09 9.77
CA THR A 40 -3.36 0.88 8.95
C THR A 40 -4.53 0.58 8.01
N LYS A 41 -5.58 1.40 8.05
CA LYS A 41 -6.78 1.26 7.22
C LYS A 41 -6.68 2.16 6.00
N TRP A 42 -6.85 1.58 4.83
CA TRP A 42 -6.69 2.23 3.54
C TRP A 42 -7.98 2.12 2.72
N ILE A 43 -8.46 3.26 2.23
CA ILE A 43 -9.56 3.35 1.29
C ILE A 43 -8.95 3.33 -0.12
N ILE A 44 -9.24 2.29 -0.89
CA ILE A 44 -8.73 2.13 -2.25
C ILE A 44 -9.86 2.41 -3.24
N THR A 45 -9.73 3.48 -4.02
CA THR A 45 -10.74 3.91 -5.00
C THR A 45 -10.20 3.78 -6.42
N HIS A 46 -11.06 3.34 -7.35
CA HIS A 46 -10.71 3.23 -8.77
C HIS A 46 -10.81 4.59 -9.44
N HIS A 47 -9.86 4.90 -10.34
CA HIS A 47 -9.79 6.17 -11.04
C HIS A 47 -9.73 5.96 -12.56
N GLY A 48 -10.86 6.25 -13.22
CA GLY A 48 -10.99 6.18 -14.68
C GLY A 48 -10.84 4.77 -15.24
N ASP A 49 -10.58 4.63 -16.54
CA ASP A 49 -10.63 3.33 -17.22
C ASP A 49 -9.30 2.57 -17.26
N ASN A 50 -8.22 3.15 -16.73
CA ASN A 50 -6.85 2.64 -16.88
C ASN A 50 -6.37 1.72 -15.74
N GLU A 51 -7.30 1.16 -14.95
CA GLU A 51 -7.00 0.34 -13.76
C GLU A 51 -6.03 1.04 -12.79
N GLN A 52 -6.22 2.34 -12.61
CA GLN A 52 -5.44 3.17 -11.71
C GLN A 52 -6.22 3.42 -10.42
N TYR A 53 -5.51 3.50 -9.30
CA TYR A 53 -6.11 3.58 -7.99
C TYR A 53 -5.50 4.70 -7.16
N HIS A 54 -6.35 5.37 -6.38
CA HIS A 54 -5.89 6.14 -5.23
C HIS A 54 -5.95 5.26 -4.00
N ILE A 55 -4.90 5.33 -3.19
CA ILE A 55 -4.80 4.65 -1.89
C ILE A 55 -4.78 5.76 -0.84
N ARG A 56 -5.88 5.90 -0.10
CA ARG A 56 -6.08 6.97 0.88
C ARG A 56 -6.13 6.39 2.28
N ASN A 57 -5.41 6.97 3.23
CA ASN A 57 -5.48 6.56 4.62
C ASN A 57 -6.85 6.95 5.22
N ALA A 58 -7.51 6.02 5.89
CA ALA A 58 -8.86 6.23 6.42
C ALA A 58 -8.89 7.19 7.62
N SER A 59 -7.76 7.40 8.31
CA SER A 59 -7.69 8.22 9.52
C SER A 59 -7.19 9.65 9.30
N THR A 60 -6.27 9.85 8.35
CA THR A 60 -5.63 11.16 8.09
C THR A 60 -6.20 11.85 6.85
N ASP A 61 -6.99 11.14 6.05
CA ASP A 61 -7.48 11.58 4.74
C ASP A 61 -6.36 11.89 3.71
N CYS A 62 -5.14 11.42 3.97
CA CYS A 62 -3.99 11.60 3.09
C CYS A 62 -3.85 10.44 2.10
N TYR A 63 -3.20 10.70 0.98
CA TYR A 63 -2.98 9.76 -0.12
C TYR A 63 -1.57 9.19 -0.10
N ALA A 64 -1.42 7.94 -0.53
CA ALA A 64 -0.13 7.36 -0.81
C ALA A 64 0.50 8.07 -2.02
N HIS A 65 1.67 8.65 -1.79
CA HIS A 65 2.39 9.45 -2.77
C HIS A 65 3.84 9.00 -2.86
N LEU A 66 4.40 9.03 -4.06
CA LEU A 66 5.82 8.81 -4.27
C LEU A 66 6.57 10.10 -3.92
N LYS A 67 7.47 10.05 -2.93
CA LYS A 67 8.37 11.17 -2.65
C LYS A 67 9.46 11.23 -3.72
N GLU A 68 9.22 12.06 -4.74
CA GLU A 68 10.18 12.27 -5.82
C GLU A 68 11.48 12.92 -5.31
N MET A 69 12.59 12.64 -6.00
CA MET A 69 13.91 13.28 -5.88
C MET A 69 14.88 12.83 -4.77
N VAL A 70 14.49 12.10 -3.71
CA VAL A 70 15.46 11.79 -2.62
C VAL A 70 15.47 10.34 -2.13
N SER A 71 14.32 9.72 -1.87
CA SER A 71 14.30 8.44 -1.13
C SER A 71 13.51 7.31 -1.78
N ARG A 72 12.81 7.54 -2.90
CA ARG A 72 11.83 6.59 -3.49
C ARG A 72 10.81 6.07 -2.46
N ALA A 73 10.67 6.76 -1.32
CA ALA A 73 9.78 6.36 -0.25
C ALA A 73 8.33 6.62 -0.66
N VAL A 74 7.44 5.75 -0.19
CA VAL A 74 6.00 5.98 -0.25
C VAL A 74 5.62 6.75 1.01
N ILE A 75 5.09 7.96 0.83
CA ILE A 75 4.71 8.87 1.92
C ILE A 75 3.22 9.16 1.92
N GLU A 76 2.71 9.73 3.01
CA GLU A 76 1.39 10.36 2.99
C GLU A 76 1.49 11.77 2.42
N SER A 77 0.58 12.14 1.52
CA SER A 77 0.44 13.49 0.99
C SER A 77 -1.02 13.91 0.99
N HIS A 78 -1.32 15.19 1.21
CA HIS A 78 -2.66 15.73 0.99
C HIS A 78 -3.05 15.75 -0.50
N SER A 79 -2.09 15.49 -1.39
CA SER A 79 -2.27 15.58 -2.82
C SER A 79 -2.55 14.20 -3.45
N PRO A 80 -3.69 14.00 -4.14
CA PRO A 80 -4.02 12.74 -4.81
C PRO A 80 -3.36 12.63 -6.20
N LEU A 81 -2.10 13.06 -6.34
CA LEU A 81 -1.42 13.11 -7.64
C LEU A 81 -0.89 11.74 -8.08
N THR A 82 -0.43 10.92 -7.12
CA THR A 82 0.09 9.59 -7.47
C THR A 82 -1.06 8.61 -7.66
N ARG A 83 -1.07 7.98 -8.83
CA ARG A 83 -2.03 6.95 -9.21
C ARG A 83 -1.31 5.62 -9.29
N TRP A 84 -1.70 4.68 -8.45
CA TRP A 84 -1.05 3.37 -8.35
C TRP A 84 -1.74 2.37 -9.27
N LYS A 85 -0.99 1.38 -9.78
CA LYS A 85 -1.58 0.17 -10.34
C LYS A 85 -1.48 -0.97 -9.33
N ILE A 86 -2.56 -1.74 -9.22
CA ILE A 86 -2.65 -2.93 -8.37
C ILE A 86 -2.82 -4.14 -9.27
N LYS A 87 -1.74 -4.88 -9.50
CA LYS A 87 -1.76 -6.10 -10.32
C LYS A 87 -2.14 -7.30 -9.48
N VAL A 88 -3.20 -7.99 -9.87
CA VAL A 88 -3.62 -9.27 -9.26
C VAL A 88 -2.68 -10.38 -9.72
N ILE A 89 -2.08 -11.11 -8.78
CA ILE A 89 -1.22 -12.28 -9.06
C ILE A 89 -1.93 -13.57 -8.69
N SER A 90 -2.64 -13.57 -7.56
CA SER A 90 -3.52 -14.65 -7.13
C SER A 90 -4.68 -14.06 -6.32
N PRO A 91 -5.70 -14.85 -5.90
CA PRO A 91 -6.86 -14.34 -5.16
C PRO A 91 -6.56 -13.65 -3.81
N VAL A 92 -5.32 -13.72 -3.32
CA VAL A 92 -4.85 -13.12 -2.05
C VAL A 92 -3.52 -12.37 -2.21
N MET A 93 -2.95 -12.31 -3.42
CA MET A 93 -1.62 -11.77 -3.67
C MET A 93 -1.66 -10.74 -4.79
N TYR A 94 -1.12 -9.57 -4.48
CA TYR A 94 -1.14 -8.38 -5.31
C TYR A 94 0.27 -7.77 -5.41
N ARG A 95 0.48 -6.98 -6.45
CA ARG A 95 1.62 -6.08 -6.58
C ARG A 95 1.13 -4.65 -6.74
N ILE A 96 1.69 -3.73 -5.98
CA ILE A 96 1.38 -2.29 -6.04
C ILE A 96 2.59 -1.59 -6.66
N TYR A 97 2.36 -0.80 -7.71
CA TYR A 97 3.45 -0.16 -8.44
C TYR A 97 3.02 1.17 -9.05
N ASP A 98 4.00 2.04 -9.25
CA ASP A 98 3.80 3.29 -9.98
C ASP A 98 3.85 3.02 -11.50
N PRO A 99 2.79 3.33 -12.26
CA PRO A 99 2.74 3.05 -13.70
C PRO A 99 3.70 3.91 -14.52
N VAL A 100 4.19 5.05 -14.00
CA VAL A 100 5.12 5.93 -14.73
C VAL A 100 6.54 5.36 -14.67
N THR A 101 7.04 5.08 -13.47
CA THR A 101 8.40 4.58 -13.24
C THR A 101 8.52 3.06 -13.34
N GLN A 102 7.40 2.32 -13.31
CA GLN A 102 7.36 0.85 -13.26
C GLN A 102 8.10 0.26 -12.04
N LEU A 103 8.20 1.03 -10.95
CA LEU A 103 8.77 0.59 -9.69
C LEU A 103 7.68 0.11 -8.72
N PHE A 104 8.00 -0.92 -7.95
CA PHE A 104 7.09 -1.68 -7.10
C PHE A 104 7.29 -1.34 -5.62
N TRP A 105 6.20 -1.32 -4.87
CA TRP A 105 6.25 -1.24 -3.41
C TRP A 105 7.04 -2.42 -2.83
N THR A 106 7.99 -2.11 -1.98
CA THR A 106 8.85 -3.04 -1.24
C THR A 106 9.10 -2.45 0.15
N SER A 107 9.51 -3.26 1.12
CA SER A 107 9.83 -2.80 2.48
C SER A 107 11.31 -2.88 2.77
N HIS A 108 11.84 -1.89 3.48
CA HIS A 108 13.26 -1.84 3.79
C HIS A 108 13.54 -2.76 4.97
N PRO A 109 14.50 -3.70 4.89
CA PRO A 109 14.67 -4.75 5.91
C PRO A 109 15.01 -4.20 7.30
N GLU A 110 15.69 -3.05 7.36
CA GLU A 110 16.10 -2.42 8.62
C GLU A 110 15.09 -1.40 9.15
N SER A 111 14.70 -0.40 8.34
CA SER A 111 13.81 0.69 8.77
C SER A 111 12.33 0.33 8.72
N ASN A 112 11.97 -0.76 8.03
CA ASN A 112 10.59 -1.16 7.74
C ASN A 112 9.81 -0.15 6.89
N GLU A 113 10.48 0.85 6.32
CA GLU A 113 9.86 1.85 5.47
C GLU A 113 9.43 1.24 4.14
N ILE A 114 8.30 1.71 3.60
CA ILE A 114 7.86 1.31 2.25
C ILE A 114 8.46 2.26 1.24
N TYR A 115 9.06 1.69 0.20
CA TYR A 115 9.71 2.43 -0.88
C TYR A 115 9.57 1.69 -2.21
N LEU A 116 10.07 2.28 -3.29
CA LEU A 116 9.94 1.75 -4.63
C LEU A 116 11.25 1.18 -5.19
N GLU A 117 11.19 -0.05 -5.71
CA GLU A 117 12.30 -0.74 -6.39
C GLU A 117 11.89 -1.38 -7.73
N PRO A 118 12.86 -1.65 -8.63
CA PRO A 118 12.61 -2.51 -9.78
C PRO A 118 12.09 -3.88 -9.35
N PHE A 119 11.33 -4.54 -10.23
CA PHE A 119 10.83 -5.88 -9.92
C PHE A 119 11.97 -6.87 -9.71
N SER A 120 11.96 -7.57 -8.57
CA SER A 120 12.92 -8.62 -8.25
C SER A 120 12.19 -9.91 -7.85
N PRO A 121 12.34 -11.01 -8.60
CA PRO A 121 11.78 -12.31 -8.21
C PRO A 121 12.35 -12.77 -6.86
N GLY A 122 11.48 -13.04 -5.89
CA GLY A 122 11.89 -13.45 -4.53
C GLY A 122 12.07 -12.30 -3.52
N SER A 123 11.83 -11.05 -3.94
CA SER A 123 11.71 -9.92 -3.01
C SER A 123 10.41 -9.95 -2.21
N ASP A 124 10.28 -9.03 -1.28
CA ASP A 124 9.10 -8.77 -0.47
C ASP A 124 8.07 -7.88 -1.18
N GLN A 125 8.09 -7.81 -2.50
CA GLN A 125 7.17 -7.00 -3.32
C GLN A 125 5.76 -7.60 -3.45
N TRP A 126 5.40 -8.53 -2.57
CA TRP A 126 4.13 -9.27 -2.59
C TRP A 126 3.23 -8.81 -1.45
N TRP A 127 2.04 -8.34 -1.80
CA TRP A 127 1.12 -7.71 -0.86
C TRP A 127 -0.21 -8.45 -0.78
N ALA A 128 -0.75 -8.61 0.42
CA ALA A 128 -2.12 -9.06 0.64
C ALA A 128 -3.02 -7.86 0.96
N ILE A 129 -4.12 -7.70 0.23
CA ILE A 129 -5.10 -6.63 0.43
C ILE A 129 -6.38 -7.29 0.97
N SER A 130 -6.66 -7.08 2.25
CA SER A 130 -7.75 -7.75 2.98
C SER A 130 -8.77 -6.75 3.47
N SER A 131 -10.07 -7.07 3.39
CA SER A 131 -11.10 -6.16 3.90
C SER A 131 -11.05 -6.08 5.42
N ASP A 132 -11.27 -4.89 6.00
CA ASP A 132 -11.27 -4.65 7.46
C ASP A 132 -12.23 -5.61 8.22
N ARG A 133 -13.33 -6.03 7.60
CA ARG A 133 -14.29 -7.01 8.16
C ARG A 133 -13.77 -8.45 8.24
N GLN A 134 -12.66 -8.79 7.58
CA GLN A 134 -12.04 -10.11 7.65
C GLN A 134 -10.83 -10.15 8.59
N ALA A 135 -10.16 -9.02 8.82
CA ALA A 135 -9.01 -8.93 9.73
C ALA A 135 -9.37 -9.20 11.21
N THR A 136 -10.65 -9.06 11.57
CA THR A 136 -11.17 -9.32 12.92
C THR A 136 -11.59 -10.77 13.17
N ALA A 137 -11.63 -11.63 12.14
CA ALA A 137 -12.03 -13.04 12.28
C ALA A 137 -10.87 -13.99 12.60
N VAL A 138 -9.67 -13.45 12.84
CA VAL A 138 -8.47 -14.20 13.22
C VAL A 138 -8.00 -13.69 14.59
N ASN A 139 -8.80 -13.95 15.62
CA ASN A 139 -8.41 -13.87 17.02
C ASN A 139 -9.09 -15.00 17.79
#